data_AF-A0A178VI49-F1
#
_entry.id   AF-A0A178VI49-F1
#
_cell.length_a   1.000
_cell.length_b   1.000
_cell.length_c   1.000
_cell.angle_alpha   90.00
_cell.angle_beta   90.00
_cell.angle_gamma   90.00
#
_symmetry.space_group_name_H-M   'P 1'
#
loop_
_entity.id
_entity.type
_entity.pdbx_description
1 polymer ?
#
loop_
_entity_poly.entity_id
_entity_poly.type
_entity_poly.pdbx_seq_one_letter_code
_entity_poly.pdbx_strand_id
1 'polypeptide(L)' 'MEEHLQGRIKLHDGRYLAYKERGVPKDDAKFTIVLVHGFGSSKDMNFNVSQL' A
#
# COMPACT_ATOMS: atom_id res chain seq x y z
N MET A 1 -17.53 -4.91 -1.45
CA MET A 1 -16.30 -4.19 -1.08
C MET A 1 -15.37 -4.40 -2.26
N GLU A 2 -15.48 -3.50 -3.23
CA GLU A 2 -14.78 -3.58 -4.51
C GLU A 2 -13.30 -3.33 -4.23
N GLU A 3 -12.49 -4.39 -4.27
CA GLU A 3 -11.03 -4.27 -4.31
C GLU A 3 -10.69 -3.55 -5.62
N HIS A 4 -10.35 -2.27 -5.53
CA HIS A 4 -9.98 -1.46 -6.68
C HIS A 4 -8.71 -2.07 -7.30
N LEU A 5 -8.89 -2.83 -8.39
CA LEU A 5 -7.83 -3.55 -9.10
C LEU A 5 -6.88 -2.57 -9.81
N GLN A 6 -6.10 -1.80 -9.06
CA GLN A 6 -4.87 -1.21 -9.59
C GLN A 6 -3.84 -2.33 -9.71
N GLY A 7 -3.49 -2.66 -10.95
CA GLY A 7 -2.62 -3.79 -11.28
C GLY A 7 -1.31 -3.77 -10.50
N ARG A 8 -0.83 -4.96 -10.12
CA ARG A 8 0.40 -5.13 -9.34
C ARG A 8 1.59 -4.44 -10.01
N ILE A 9 2.37 -3.71 -9.23
CA ILE A 9 3.62 -3.08 -9.70
C ILE A 9 4.65 -4.18 -10.00
N LYS A 10 5.10 -4.28 -11.25
CA LYS A 10 6.16 -5.20 -11.68
C LYS A 10 7.53 -4.51 -11.61
N LEU A 11 8.49 -5.16 -10.96
CA LEU A 11 9.87 -4.73 -10.85
C LEU A 11 10.66 -5.09 -12.11
N HIS A 12 11.83 -4.47 -12.28
CA HIS A 12 12.71 -4.70 -13.44
C HIS A 12 13.07 -6.19 -13.62
N ASP A 13 13.22 -6.93 -12.52
CA ASP A 13 13.58 -8.35 -12.51
C ASP A 13 12.37 -9.28 -12.74
N GLY A 14 11.20 -8.72 -13.00
CA GLY A 14 9.97 -9.45 -13.30
C GLY A 14 9.16 -9.88 -12.09
N ARG A 15 9.65 -9.69 -10.86
CA ARG A 15 8.87 -9.93 -9.63
C ARG A 15 7.86 -8.81 -9.43
N TYR A 16 6.86 -9.05 -8.58
CA TYR A 16 5.89 -8.03 -8.19
C TYR A 16 6.27 -7.42 -6.85
N LEU A 17 6.11 -6.10 -6.73
CA LEU A 17 6.29 -5.40 -5.46
C LEU A 17 5.28 -5.92 -4.43
N ALA A 18 5.76 -6.21 -3.22
CA ALA A 18 4.91 -6.56 -2.09
C ALA A 18 4.47 -5.28 -1.38
N TYR A 19 3.23 -4.85 -1.61
CA TYR A 19 2.65 -3.67 -0.96
C TYR A 19 1.18 -3.94 -0.58
N LYS A 20 0.61 -3.04 0.22
CA LYS A 20 -0.82 -3.02 0.53
C LYS A 20 -1.30 -1.58 0.62
N GLU A 21 -2.42 -1.29 0.00
CA GLU A 21 -3.11 -0.01 0.09
C GLU A 21 -4.28 -0.13 1.07
N ARG A 22 -4.47 0.91 1.90
CA ARG A 22 -5.58 1.02 2.87
C ARG A 22 -5.89 2.50 3.09
N GLY A 23 -7.12 2.82 3.48
CA GLY A 23 -7.62 4.17 3.70
C GLY A 23 -8.73 4.53 2.73
N VAL A 24 -8.82 5.81 2.38
CA VAL A 24 -9.81 6.34 1.42
C VAL A 24 -9.37 6.10 -0.03
N PRO A 25 -10.30 6.03 -1.01
CA PRO A 25 -9.96 5.97 -2.43
C PRO A 25 -9.00 7.08 -2.86
N LYS A 26 -8.09 6.77 -3.78
CA LYS A 26 -7.04 7.69 -4.23
C LYS A 26 -7.58 9.04 -4.73
N ASP A 27 -8.72 9.01 -5.43
CA ASP A 27 -9.34 10.21 -5.99
C ASP A 27 -9.98 11.10 -4.90
N ASP A 28 -10.29 10.55 -3.72
CA ASP A 28 -10.82 11.27 -2.56
C ASP A 28 -9.72 11.66 -1.55
N ALA A 29 -8.51 11.13 -1.72
CA ALA A 29 -7.43 11.29 -0.76
C ALA A 29 -6.79 12.70 -0.83
N LYS A 30 -6.83 13.45 0.28
CA LYS A 30 -6.11 14.73 0.40
C LYS A 30 -4.61 14.58 0.57
N PHE A 31 -4.18 13.45 1.13
CA PHE A 31 -2.79 13.15 1.45
C PHE A 31 -2.47 11.70 1.10
N THR A 32 -1.25 11.45 0.65
CA THR A 32 -0.73 10.10 0.40
C THR A 32 0.46 9.85 1.32
N ILE A 33 0.44 8.70 2.00
CA ILE A 33 1.54 8.26 2.88
C ILE A 33 2.15 6.99 2.28
N VAL A 34 3.46 7.01 2.05
CA VAL A 34 4.22 5.84 1.62
C VAL A 34 5.06 5.35 2.80
N LEU A 35 4.81 4.12 3.24
CA LEU A 35 5.50 3.51 4.36
C LEU A 35 6.44 2.40 3.89
N VAL A 36 7.70 2.46 4.32
CA VAL A 36 8.71 1.42 4.09
C VAL A 36 9.00 0.75 5.43
N HIS A 37 8.85 -0.57 5.51
CA HIS A 37 9.10 -1.31 6.74
C HIS A 37 10.60 -1.53 6.97
N GLY A 38 10.99 -1.68 8.24
CA GLY A 38 12.35 -2.03 8.63
C GLY A 38 12.72 -3.48 8.32
N PHE A 39 14.00 -3.82 8.56
CA PHE A 39 14.51 -5.19 8.46
C PHE A 39 13.76 -6.14 9.41
N GLY A 40 13.48 -7.36 8.97
CA GLY A 40 12.75 -8.37 9.75
C GLY A 40 11.23 -8.15 9.87
N SER A 41 10.68 -7.13 9.20
CA SER A 41 9.24 -6.84 9.14
C SER A 41 8.68 -7.08 7.73
N SER A 42 7.44 -6.66 7.46
CA SER A 42 6.77 -6.81 6.16
C SER A 42 5.79 -5.67 5.87
N LYS A 43 5.16 -5.71 4.69
CA LYS A 43 4.01 -4.85 4.32
C LYS A 43 2.82 -4.93 5.29
N ASP A 44 2.83 -5.92 6.20
CA ASP A 44 1.77 -6.17 7.18
C ASP A 44 2.07 -5.50 8.54
N MET A 45 3.15 -4.73 8.64
CA MET A 45 3.45 -3.88 9.80
C MET A 45 2.28 -2.95 10.13
N ASN A 46 1.95 -2.84 11.42
CA ASN A 46 0.93 -1.91 11.88
C ASN A 46 1.47 -0.47 11.88
N PHE A 47 0.72 0.43 11.24
CA PHE A 47 0.92 1.87 11.31
C PHE A 47 -0.39 2.51 11.76
N ASN A 48 -0.40 2.99 13.00
CA ASN A 48 -1.61 3.53 13.63
C ASN A 48 -1.89 4.93 13.10
N VAL A 49 -2.85 5.02 12.18
CA VAL A 49 -3.36 6.27 11.61
C VAL A 49 -4.86 6.14 11.42
N SER A 50 -5.59 7.25 11.49
CA SER A 50 -7.01 7.27 11.13
C SER A 50 -7.17 6.79 9.69
N GLN A 51 -8.11 5.88 9.46
CA GLN A 51 -8.44 5.34 8.13
C GLN A 51 -9.83 5.81 7.62
N LEU A 52 -10.42 6.79 8.31
CA LEU A 52 -11.71 7.40 7.99
C LEU A 52 -11.66 8.20 6.69
#